data_AF-A0A371IFR0-F1
#
_entry.id   AF-A0A371IFR0-F1
#
_cell.length_a   1.000
_cell.length_b   1.000
_cell.length_c   1.000
_cell.angle_alpha   90.00
_cell.angle_beta   90.00
_cell.angle_gamma   90.00
#
_symmetry.space_group_name_H-M   'P 1'
#
loop_
_entity.id
_entity.type
_entity.pdbx_description
1 polymer ?
#
loop_
_entity_poly.entity_id
_entity_poly.type
_entity_poly.pdbx_seq_one_letter_code
_entity_poly.pdbx_strand_id
1 'polypeptide(L)'
;NTPRLTCTKRVSLCSLDTPFINHTFFHPHQLYVASNTVMGNKTTLFLLLLLLLFVLSHGVDTTMASNNLFLKRNSKSVVKTDAGEMRVVKSHSGRILDRSMHIGFIDMEPKSLFVPQYLDSNLIIFIRRGETKLGFIYNDELAERLLKIGDLYMIPAGSTFYLVNIGEAQRLQIICAIDPSTNLGLDTFQSFYIGGGPNSRSLLSGFDSIILKTAFNESRTEVEKIFSKELDGPFVYVGDSHAPSLWTKFLQLKKEDKVQHLKKMVQDQDQDQDQDQEEEEEEKEEEEEEKQTSRLWGKLLETVFGKVNGKIENKDTAGSPDSYNLYDKKPDFQNAYGWSKALHGGEYPPLRKPNIGVFHVNLTAGSMLVPHVNPRATEYGIVLRGYGKLQIVFPNGSNAINTKIKQGDVFVVPRYFPFCQIASRDGPLEFFGFSTSARNNKPQFLAGAVSLLKTMLGPELAAAFGVSEDTMRRTVDAQPESVIVPSTWAAPPEDGIIEGAHAA
;
A
#
# COMPACT_ATOMS: atom_id res chain seq x y z
N ASN A 1 56.27 -51.54 -3.65
CA ASN A 1 55.99 -50.46 -2.67
C ASN A 1 54.53 -50.09 -2.68
N THR A 2 53.76 -50.79 -1.86
CA THR A 2 52.45 -50.41 -1.36
C THR A 2 52.42 -50.89 0.08
N PRO A 3 51.88 -50.09 1.00
CA PRO A 3 50.97 -50.69 1.96
C PRO A 3 49.70 -49.84 2.19
N ARG A 4 48.58 -50.56 2.27
CA ARG A 4 47.41 -50.18 3.07
C ARG A 4 47.82 -50.18 4.55
N LEU A 5 47.26 -49.28 5.36
CA LEU A 5 46.81 -49.60 6.72
C LEU A 5 45.88 -48.52 7.27
N THR A 6 44.74 -49.01 7.74
CA THR A 6 43.64 -48.40 8.48
C THR A 6 44.05 -47.90 9.86
N CYS A 7 43.46 -46.80 10.36
CA CYS A 7 43.08 -46.68 11.77
C CYS A 7 42.02 -45.59 12.05
N THR A 8 41.31 -45.80 13.14
CA THR A 8 39.97 -45.38 13.57
C THR A 8 39.87 -44.09 14.41
N LYS A 9 38.60 -43.64 14.63
CA LYS A 9 38.06 -42.69 15.65
C LYS A 9 38.20 -41.21 15.29
N ARG A 10 37.24 -40.30 15.50
CA ARG A 10 36.09 -40.24 16.43
C ARG A 10 35.05 -39.25 15.86
N VAL A 11 33.76 -39.62 15.88
CA VAL A 11 32.65 -38.68 15.72
C VAL A 11 32.57 -37.84 16.98
N SER A 12 32.73 -36.52 16.86
CA SER A 12 32.41 -35.57 17.93
C SER A 12 31.00 -35.03 17.67
N LEU A 13 30.02 -35.63 18.33
CA LEU A 13 28.73 -34.98 18.59
C LEU A 13 28.99 -33.82 19.56
N CYS A 14 28.93 -32.59 19.08
CA CYS A 14 28.63 -31.46 19.95
C CYS A 14 27.11 -31.39 20.08
N SER A 15 26.62 -31.95 21.20
CA SER A 15 25.29 -31.66 21.73
C SER A 15 25.25 -30.17 22.09
N LEU A 16 24.38 -29.42 21.41
CA LEU A 16 23.84 -28.18 21.94
C LEU A 16 22.36 -28.46 22.20
N ASP A 17 22.12 -28.94 23.42
CA ASP A 17 20.81 -29.07 24.03
C ASP A 17 20.08 -27.72 23.97
N THR A 18 19.17 -27.60 23.01
CA THR A 18 18.15 -26.56 22.98
C THR A 18 16.84 -27.23 23.37
N PRO A 19 16.20 -26.84 24.50
CA PRO A 19 14.97 -27.48 24.91
C PRO A 19 13.86 -27.09 23.95
N PHE A 20 13.23 -28.11 23.36
CA PHE A 20 11.91 -28.06 22.76
C PHE A 20 10.93 -27.42 23.77
N ILE A 21 10.51 -26.17 23.52
CA ILE A 21 9.38 -25.58 24.22
C ILE A 21 8.12 -26.15 23.57
N ASN A 22 7.55 -27.16 24.23
CA ASN A 22 6.23 -27.66 23.94
C ASN A 22 5.18 -26.54 24.02
N HIS A 23 4.34 -26.49 23.00
CA HIS A 23 3.14 -25.65 22.95
C HIS A 23 2.17 -26.05 24.08
N THR A 24 2.05 -25.20 25.10
CA THR A 24 0.91 -25.23 26.03
C THR A 24 -0.20 -24.34 25.50
N PHE A 25 -1.21 -24.97 24.90
CA PHE A 25 -2.56 -24.45 24.87
C PHE A 25 -3.05 -24.31 26.33
N PHE A 26 -3.66 -23.17 26.66
CA PHE A 26 -4.28 -22.94 27.97
C PHE A 26 -5.42 -23.96 28.19
N HIS A 27 -5.16 -24.96 29.04
CA HIS A 27 -6.20 -25.69 29.76
C HIS A 27 -6.32 -25.08 31.17
N PRO A 28 -7.55 -24.80 31.66
CA PRO A 28 -7.75 -24.08 32.92
C PRO A 28 -7.59 -25.05 34.09
N HIS A 29 -6.36 -25.37 34.50
CA HIS A 29 -6.14 -26.08 35.76
C HIS A 29 -4.76 -25.90 36.42
N GLN A 30 -3.90 -24.99 35.94
CA GLN A 30 -2.63 -24.64 36.61
C GLN A 30 -2.62 -23.20 37.13
N LEU A 31 -3.51 -22.93 38.07
CA LEU A 31 -3.48 -21.75 38.94
C LEU A 31 -3.73 -22.20 40.37
N TYR A 32 -2.95 -23.17 40.81
CA TYR A 32 -2.79 -23.54 42.22
C TYR A 32 -1.30 -23.82 42.42
N VAL A 33 -0.73 -23.28 43.50
CA VAL A 33 0.70 -23.33 43.87
C VAL A 33 1.58 -22.21 43.28
N ALA A 34 1.24 -20.96 43.61
CA ALA A 34 2.20 -19.91 43.92
C ALA A 34 1.50 -18.82 44.76
N SER A 35 1.07 -19.19 45.96
CA SER A 35 0.60 -18.23 46.96
C SER A 35 0.85 -18.80 48.34
N ASN A 36 2.10 -18.70 48.76
CA ASN A 36 2.41 -18.51 50.15
C ASN A 36 3.47 -17.42 50.19
N THR A 37 3.19 -16.38 50.99
CA THR A 37 4.06 -15.23 51.29
C THR A 37 3.92 -13.98 50.40
N VAL A 38 2.70 -13.44 50.25
CA VAL A 38 2.47 -11.99 50.40
C VAL A 38 1.07 -11.82 50.98
N MET A 39 0.99 -11.25 52.18
CA MET A 39 -0.26 -10.82 52.82
C MET A 39 -0.76 -9.58 52.08
N GLY A 40 -1.34 -9.77 50.88
CA GLY A 40 -1.85 -8.73 50.02
C GLY A 40 -3.36 -8.58 50.19
N ASN A 41 -3.77 -7.45 50.76
CA ASN A 41 -5.12 -6.97 51.03
C ASN A 41 -6.25 -7.66 50.22
N LYS A 42 -7.31 -8.14 50.91
CA LYS A 42 -8.49 -8.78 50.27
C LYS A 42 -9.10 -7.91 49.17
N THR A 43 -8.97 -6.60 49.30
CA THR A 43 -9.39 -5.62 48.28
C THR A 43 -8.60 -5.74 46.97
N THR A 44 -7.30 -6.05 47.02
CA THR A 44 -6.45 -6.23 45.84
C THR A 44 -6.80 -7.51 45.09
N LEU A 45 -7.09 -8.59 45.82
CA LEU A 45 -7.54 -9.85 45.22
C LEU A 45 -8.93 -9.69 44.57
N PHE A 46 -9.84 -8.95 45.23
CA PHE A 46 -11.16 -8.62 44.70
C PHE A 46 -11.09 -7.73 43.45
N LEU A 47 -10.19 -6.73 43.44
CA LEU A 47 -9.94 -5.88 42.27
C LEU A 47 -9.34 -6.68 41.11
N LEU A 48 -8.40 -7.58 41.36
CA LEU A 48 -7.85 -8.48 40.33
C LEU A 48 -8.92 -9.42 39.77
N LEU A 49 -9.80 -9.95 40.63
CA LEU A 49 -10.91 -10.81 40.20
C LEU A 49 -11.95 -10.03 39.38
N LEU A 50 -12.26 -8.79 39.78
CA LEU A 50 -13.12 -7.88 39.02
C LEU A 50 -12.49 -7.51 37.68
N LEU A 51 -11.17 -7.30 37.63
CA LEU A 51 -10.46 -6.98 36.39
C LEU A 51 -10.40 -8.20 35.45
N LEU A 52 -10.24 -9.40 36.00
CA LEU A 52 -10.33 -10.66 35.25
C LEU A 52 -11.76 -10.90 34.73
N LEU A 53 -12.77 -10.67 35.56
CA LEU A 53 -14.18 -10.72 35.17
C LEU A 53 -14.54 -9.61 34.19
N PHE A 54 -13.92 -8.44 34.28
CA PHE A 54 -14.07 -7.34 33.32
C PHE A 54 -13.46 -7.71 31.97
N VAL A 55 -12.29 -8.34 31.94
CA VAL A 55 -11.66 -8.87 30.70
C VAL A 55 -12.44 -10.07 30.13
N LEU A 56 -13.07 -10.89 30.97
CA LEU A 56 -13.91 -12.01 30.54
C LEU A 56 -15.32 -11.56 30.09
N SER A 57 -15.86 -10.47 30.66
CA SER A 57 -17.16 -9.88 30.29
C SER A 57 -17.07 -8.86 29.17
N HIS A 58 -15.94 -8.18 29.04
CA HIS A 58 -15.52 -7.38 27.89
C HIS A 58 -14.47 -8.18 27.15
N GLY A 59 -14.84 -9.39 26.71
CA GLY A 59 -14.04 -10.10 25.72
C GLY A 59 -13.72 -9.09 24.63
N VAL A 60 -12.46 -8.66 24.53
CA VAL A 60 -12.00 -7.77 23.46
C VAL A 60 -12.56 -8.39 22.20
N ASP A 61 -13.46 -7.69 21.52
CA ASP A 61 -14.21 -8.19 20.37
C ASP A 61 -13.23 -8.88 19.43
N THR A 62 -13.12 -10.21 19.55
CA THR A 62 -12.07 -10.97 18.88
C THR A 62 -12.34 -10.94 17.37
N THR A 63 -13.61 -10.70 17.03
CA THR A 63 -14.16 -10.36 15.71
C THR A 63 -13.69 -9.00 15.19
N MET A 64 -13.64 -7.93 15.99
CA MET A 64 -13.11 -6.62 15.55
C MET A 64 -11.58 -6.65 15.39
N ALA A 65 -10.87 -7.33 16.30
CA ALA A 65 -9.43 -7.51 16.21
C ALA A 65 -9.02 -8.37 15.00
N SER A 66 -9.75 -9.46 14.69
CA SER A 66 -9.49 -10.28 13.50
C SER A 66 -9.89 -9.55 12.21
N ASN A 67 -11.02 -8.86 12.17
CA ASN A 67 -11.45 -8.08 11.01
C ASN A 67 -10.40 -7.03 10.63
N ASN A 68 -9.87 -6.29 11.62
CA ASN A 68 -8.82 -5.30 11.37
C ASN A 68 -7.49 -5.92 10.93
N LEU A 69 -7.22 -7.20 11.20
CA LEU A 69 -6.00 -7.87 10.75
C LEU A 69 -6.09 -8.24 9.27
N PHE A 70 -7.21 -8.85 8.86
CA PHE A 70 -7.36 -9.43 7.52
C PHE A 70 -8.08 -8.52 6.51
N LEU A 71 -8.83 -7.52 6.97
CA LEU A 71 -9.55 -6.58 6.11
C LEU A 71 -9.33 -5.15 6.56
N LYS A 72 -8.79 -4.34 5.65
CA LYS A 72 -8.43 -2.94 5.86
C LYS A 72 -9.30 -2.07 4.96
N ARG A 73 -10.40 -1.56 5.53
CA ARG A 73 -11.33 -0.66 4.82
C ARG A 73 -10.93 0.82 4.89
N ASN A 74 -10.13 1.18 5.90
CA ASN A 74 -9.77 2.57 6.16
C ASN A 74 -8.34 2.84 5.66
N SER A 75 -8.22 3.71 4.68
CA SER A 75 -6.96 4.37 4.31
C SER A 75 -6.87 5.74 4.98
N LYS A 76 -5.70 6.12 5.48
CA LYS A 76 -5.46 7.47 6.03
C LYS A 76 -4.87 8.36 4.96
N SER A 77 -5.40 9.57 4.80
CA SER A 77 -4.75 10.59 3.97
C SER A 77 -3.42 10.97 4.63
N VAL A 78 -2.32 10.85 3.89
CA VAL A 78 -0.99 11.26 4.35
C VAL A 78 -0.59 12.61 3.75
N VAL A 79 -1.16 12.93 2.60
CA VAL A 79 -0.99 14.20 1.89
C VAL A 79 -2.27 14.46 1.09
N LYS A 80 -2.79 15.69 1.14
CA LYS A 80 -3.91 16.13 0.32
C LYS A 80 -3.77 17.58 -0.11
N THR A 81 -4.06 17.84 -1.37
CA THR A 81 -4.12 19.16 -2.00
C THR A 81 -5.30 19.17 -2.97
N ASP A 82 -5.56 20.27 -3.66
CA ASP A 82 -6.55 20.31 -4.75
C ASP A 82 -6.08 19.61 -6.04
N ALA A 83 -4.77 19.41 -6.21
CA ALA A 83 -4.19 18.80 -7.40
C ALA A 83 -3.99 17.28 -7.25
N GLY A 84 -4.12 16.74 -6.04
CA GLY A 84 -3.94 15.32 -5.78
C GLY A 84 -3.96 14.95 -4.31
N GLU A 85 -4.08 13.65 -4.06
CA GLU A 85 -4.13 13.06 -2.73
C GLU A 85 -3.33 11.75 -2.70
N MET A 86 -2.60 11.54 -1.61
CA MET A 86 -2.02 10.25 -1.26
C MET A 86 -2.68 9.70 0.00
N ARG A 87 -3.24 8.49 -0.10
CA ARG A 87 -3.83 7.74 1.02
C ARG A 87 -3.07 6.45 1.25
N VAL A 88 -2.95 6.03 2.51
CA VAL A 88 -2.20 4.83 2.88
C VAL A 88 -2.98 3.94 3.82
N VAL A 89 -2.99 2.65 3.50
CA VAL A 89 -3.40 1.57 4.38
C VAL A 89 -2.15 1.03 5.08
N LYS A 90 -1.97 1.43 6.35
CA LYS A 90 -0.89 0.93 7.20
C LYS A 90 -1.18 -0.52 7.62
N SER A 91 -0.22 -1.40 7.35
CA SER A 91 -0.19 -2.75 7.92
C SER A 91 0.66 -2.74 9.18
N HIS A 92 0.22 -3.44 10.22
CA HIS A 92 0.97 -3.52 11.46
C HIS A 92 1.73 -4.83 11.45
N SER A 93 3.04 -4.77 11.69
CA SER A 93 3.85 -5.96 11.96
C SER A 93 3.41 -6.59 13.29
N GLY A 94 3.54 -7.90 13.39
CA GLY A 94 3.16 -8.65 14.58
C GLY A 94 3.48 -10.12 14.43
N ARG A 95 3.23 -10.94 15.46
CA ARG A 95 3.59 -12.37 15.47
C ARG A 95 3.03 -13.17 14.29
N ILE A 96 1.92 -12.73 13.69
CA ILE A 96 1.27 -13.37 12.54
C ILE A 96 1.79 -12.81 11.20
N LEU A 97 2.25 -11.56 11.17
CA LEU A 97 2.73 -10.86 9.98
C LEU A 97 4.24 -10.60 10.12
N ASP A 98 5.04 -11.63 9.81
CA ASP A 98 6.51 -11.62 9.89
C ASP A 98 7.14 -10.53 9.01
N ARG A 99 6.53 -10.28 7.84
CA ARG A 99 6.86 -9.15 6.97
C ARG A 99 5.59 -8.35 6.65
N SER A 100 5.59 -7.08 7.03
CA SER A 100 4.51 -6.15 6.72
C SER A 100 4.86 -5.28 5.53
N MET A 101 3.83 -4.80 4.84
CA MET A 101 3.93 -3.88 3.70
C MET A 101 2.75 -2.91 3.79
N HIS A 102 2.95 -1.66 3.39
CA HIS A 102 1.86 -0.69 3.34
C HIS A 102 1.35 -0.56 1.91
N ILE A 103 0.06 -0.29 1.76
CA ILE A 103 -0.56 -0.07 0.45
C ILE A 103 -0.91 1.41 0.33
N GLY A 104 -0.32 2.08 -0.65
CA GLY A 104 -0.63 3.47 -0.98
C GLY A 104 -1.54 3.58 -2.19
N PHE A 105 -2.30 4.67 -2.21
CA PHE A 105 -3.14 5.10 -3.31
C PHE A 105 -2.78 6.55 -3.61
N ILE A 106 -2.37 6.82 -4.85
CA ILE A 106 -2.06 8.17 -5.31
C ILE A 106 -3.08 8.52 -6.39
N ASP A 107 -3.88 9.54 -6.13
CA ASP A 107 -4.85 10.10 -7.05
C ASP A 107 -4.36 11.49 -7.47
N MET A 108 -4.24 11.76 -8.77
CA MET A 108 -3.73 13.03 -9.31
C MET A 108 -4.72 13.60 -10.33
N GLU A 109 -5.00 14.90 -10.22
CA GLU A 109 -5.86 15.63 -11.15
C GLU A 109 -5.17 15.81 -12.51
N PRO A 110 -5.92 16.07 -13.60
CA PRO A 110 -5.33 16.42 -14.90
C PRO A 110 -4.33 17.57 -14.77
N LYS A 111 -3.25 17.54 -15.55
CA LYS A 111 -2.19 18.57 -15.55
C LYS A 111 -1.67 18.88 -14.15
N SER A 112 -1.18 17.86 -13.46
CA SER A 112 -0.62 17.99 -12.11
C SER A 112 0.78 17.37 -12.02
N LEU A 113 1.55 17.84 -11.05
CA LEU A 113 2.89 17.39 -10.72
C LEU A 113 2.92 16.91 -9.28
N PHE A 114 3.45 15.71 -9.05
CA PHE A 114 3.96 15.29 -7.74
C PHE A 114 5.43 15.69 -7.67
N VAL A 115 5.75 16.67 -6.82
CA VAL A 115 7.03 17.39 -6.83
C VAL A 115 8.24 16.48 -6.61
N PRO A 116 9.44 16.89 -7.10
CA PRO A 116 10.67 16.13 -6.92
C PRO A 116 10.98 15.82 -5.46
N GLN A 117 11.13 14.53 -5.16
CA GLN A 117 11.40 14.02 -3.82
C GLN A 117 12.07 12.66 -3.87
N TYR A 118 12.63 12.22 -2.74
CA TYR A 118 12.97 10.80 -2.52
C TYR A 118 12.30 10.29 -1.24
N LEU A 119 12.15 8.97 -1.15
CA LEU A 119 11.58 8.30 0.03
C LEU A 119 12.65 7.46 0.73
N ASP A 120 12.50 7.24 2.03
CA ASP A 120 13.27 6.22 2.79
C ASP A 120 12.81 4.77 2.51
N SER A 121 11.82 4.58 1.64
CA SER A 121 11.15 3.30 1.41
C SER A 121 11.14 2.96 -0.08
N ASN A 122 11.35 1.68 -0.41
CA ASN A 122 11.14 1.22 -1.79
C ASN A 122 9.66 1.36 -2.15
N LEU A 123 9.39 1.91 -3.33
CA LEU A 123 8.04 2.14 -3.82
C LEU A 123 7.82 1.39 -5.13
N ILE A 124 6.87 0.45 -5.15
CA ILE A 124 6.46 -0.24 -6.37
C ILE A 124 5.12 0.35 -6.78
N ILE A 125 5.07 1.03 -7.91
CA ILE A 125 3.86 1.67 -8.43
C ILE A 125 3.21 0.80 -9.50
N PHE A 126 1.88 0.78 -9.50
CA PHE A 126 1.03 0.16 -10.51
C PHE A 126 0.05 1.20 -11.05
N ILE A 127 0.08 1.47 -12.35
CA ILE A 127 -0.82 2.45 -12.98
C ILE A 127 -2.19 1.80 -13.18
N ARG A 128 -3.15 2.15 -12.33
CA ARG A 128 -4.52 1.62 -12.38
C ARG A 128 -5.37 2.34 -13.43
N ARG A 129 -5.17 3.64 -13.62
CA ARG A 129 -5.92 4.47 -14.59
C ARG A 129 -5.09 5.69 -15.00
N GLY A 130 -5.20 6.08 -16.27
CA GLY A 130 -4.49 7.25 -16.80
C GLY A 130 -3.10 6.91 -17.31
N GLU A 131 -2.34 7.95 -17.63
CA GLU A 131 -0.96 7.90 -18.10
C GLU A 131 -0.13 8.93 -17.34
N THR A 132 1.15 8.65 -17.13
CA THR A 132 2.02 9.55 -16.37
C THR A 132 3.45 9.51 -16.88
N LYS A 133 4.13 10.66 -16.81
CA LYS A 133 5.58 10.71 -16.95
C LYS A 133 6.23 10.58 -15.58
N LEU A 134 7.02 9.53 -15.40
CA LEU A 134 7.90 9.34 -14.25
C LEU A 134 9.30 9.84 -14.62
N GLY A 135 9.77 10.88 -13.95
CA GLY A 135 11.18 11.25 -13.96
C GLY A 135 11.86 10.73 -12.70
N PHE A 136 13.07 10.20 -12.82
CA PHE A 136 13.81 9.65 -11.69
C PHE A 136 15.32 9.68 -11.93
N ILE A 137 16.08 9.74 -10.85
CA ILE A 137 17.54 9.67 -10.91
C ILE A 137 17.98 8.21 -10.88
N TYR A 138 18.80 7.82 -11.84
CA TYR A 138 19.40 6.50 -11.95
C TYR A 138 20.87 6.62 -12.37
N ASN A 139 21.78 6.05 -11.58
CA ASN A 139 23.23 6.20 -11.78
C ASN A 139 23.65 7.67 -12.02
N ASP A 140 23.15 8.57 -11.16
CA ASP A 140 23.41 10.02 -11.20
C ASP A 140 22.88 10.76 -12.43
N GLU A 141 22.12 10.10 -13.30
CA GLU A 141 21.48 10.72 -14.46
C GLU A 141 19.96 10.76 -14.32
N LEU A 142 19.33 11.81 -14.87
CA LEU A 142 17.88 11.89 -15.00
C LEU A 142 17.40 10.99 -16.14
N ALA A 143 16.66 9.95 -15.78
CA ALA A 143 15.89 9.11 -16.68
C ALA A 143 14.40 9.50 -16.63
N GLU A 144 13.71 9.34 -17.75
CA GLU A 144 12.27 9.59 -17.85
C GLU A 144 11.56 8.41 -18.52
N ARG A 145 10.39 8.04 -17.99
CA ARG A 145 9.56 6.95 -18.49
C ARG A 145 8.12 7.40 -18.60
N LEU A 146 7.50 7.14 -19.73
CA LEU A 146 6.06 7.19 -19.89
C LEU A 146 5.46 5.88 -19.41
N LEU A 147 4.57 5.97 -18.44
CA LEU A 147 3.86 4.84 -17.86
C LEU A 147 2.38 4.93 -18.24
N LYS A 148 1.86 3.82 -18.74
CA LYS A 148 0.44 3.66 -19.13
C LYS A 148 -0.27 2.68 -18.22
N ILE A 149 -1.59 2.58 -18.38
CA ILE A 149 -2.41 1.63 -17.63
C ILE A 149 -1.84 0.20 -17.68
N GLY A 150 -1.75 -0.44 -16.52
CA GLY A 150 -1.19 -1.78 -16.36
C GLY A 150 0.32 -1.81 -16.10
N ASP A 151 1.04 -0.70 -16.29
CA ASP A 151 2.48 -0.64 -16.04
C ASP A 151 2.81 -0.73 -14.55
N LEU A 152 3.87 -1.47 -14.27
CA LEU A 152 4.56 -1.55 -12.99
C LEU A 152 5.93 -0.91 -13.11
N TYR A 153 6.33 -0.16 -12.08
CA TYR A 153 7.68 0.38 -11.96
C TYR A 153 8.16 0.35 -10.51
N MET A 154 9.44 0.07 -10.29
CA MET A 154 10.06 0.08 -8.95
C MET A 154 10.96 1.29 -8.81
N ILE A 155 10.66 2.13 -7.82
CA ILE A 155 11.45 3.29 -7.43
C ILE A 155 12.21 2.91 -6.14
N PRO A 156 13.54 2.79 -6.19
CA PRO A 156 14.32 2.42 -5.01
C PRO A 156 14.28 3.51 -3.93
N ALA A 157 14.37 3.09 -2.66
CA ALA A 157 14.59 4.02 -1.55
C ALA A 157 15.82 4.92 -1.84
N GLY A 158 15.70 6.21 -1.54
CA GLY A 158 16.71 7.24 -1.77
C GLY A 158 16.84 7.72 -3.22
N SER A 159 16.16 7.10 -4.20
CA SER A 159 16.16 7.58 -5.57
C SER A 159 15.18 8.74 -5.72
N THR A 160 15.67 9.91 -6.12
CA THR A 160 14.83 11.07 -6.42
C THR A 160 13.92 10.76 -7.60
N PHE A 161 12.65 11.11 -7.49
CA PHE A 161 11.66 11.01 -8.56
C PHE A 161 10.63 12.13 -8.51
N TYR A 162 9.89 12.27 -9.61
CA TYR A 162 8.68 13.09 -9.71
C TYR A 162 7.68 12.39 -10.64
N LEU A 163 6.39 12.70 -10.50
CA LEU A 163 5.34 12.19 -11.39
C LEU A 163 4.59 13.36 -12.02
N VAL A 164 4.31 13.26 -13.31
CA VAL A 164 3.50 14.24 -14.04
C VAL A 164 2.28 13.55 -14.60
N ASN A 165 1.08 14.02 -14.23
CA ASN A 165 -0.13 13.62 -14.93
C ASN A 165 -0.24 14.43 -16.23
N ILE A 166 0.07 13.77 -17.35
CA ILE A 166 0.03 14.35 -18.70
C ILE A 166 -1.38 14.42 -19.29
N GLY A 167 -2.37 13.81 -18.62
CA GLY A 167 -3.75 13.79 -19.09
C GLY A 167 -4.38 15.18 -19.10
N GLU A 168 -5.02 15.54 -20.20
CA GLU A 168 -5.77 16.81 -20.36
C GLU A 168 -7.07 16.83 -19.55
N ALA A 169 -7.76 15.69 -19.46
CA ALA A 169 -9.04 15.56 -18.76
C ALA A 169 -9.15 14.29 -17.91
N GLN A 170 -8.13 13.43 -17.94
CA GLN A 170 -8.15 12.15 -17.24
C GLN A 170 -7.38 12.23 -15.92
N ARG A 171 -8.04 11.87 -14.82
CA ARG A 171 -7.38 11.65 -13.53
C ARG A 171 -6.48 10.42 -13.59
N LEU A 172 -5.31 10.54 -12.99
CA LEU A 172 -4.35 9.46 -12.81
C LEU A 172 -4.61 8.77 -11.47
N GLN A 173 -4.61 7.43 -11.48
CA GLN A 173 -4.76 6.61 -10.29
C GLN A 173 -3.66 5.57 -10.23
N ILE A 174 -2.90 5.57 -9.15
CA ILE A 174 -1.78 4.67 -8.90
C ILE A 174 -2.04 3.91 -7.61
N ILE A 175 -1.82 2.60 -7.64
CA ILE A 175 -1.76 1.75 -6.44
C ILE A 175 -0.29 1.42 -6.21
N CYS A 176 0.20 1.56 -4.99
CA CYS A 176 1.60 1.29 -4.71
C CYS A 176 1.81 0.41 -3.48
N ALA A 177 2.88 -0.38 -3.52
CA ALA A 177 3.44 -1.05 -2.36
C ALA A 177 4.59 -0.23 -1.79
N ILE A 178 4.54 0.02 -0.49
CA ILE A 178 5.58 0.72 0.27
C ILE A 178 6.22 -0.31 1.20
N ASP A 179 7.50 -0.57 0.99
CA ASP A 179 8.28 -1.54 1.76
C ASP A 179 8.90 -0.87 2.99
N PRO A 180 8.40 -1.16 4.22
CA PRO A 180 8.93 -0.53 5.43
C PRO A 180 10.29 -1.08 5.84
N SER A 181 10.84 -2.10 5.17
CA SER A 181 12.10 -2.74 5.57
C SER A 181 13.33 -1.84 5.49
N THR A 182 13.23 -0.73 4.76
CA THR A 182 14.30 0.29 4.63
C THR A 182 13.99 1.60 5.35
N ASN A 183 12.80 1.73 5.96
CA ASN A 183 12.35 3.01 6.52
C ASN A 183 13.11 3.38 7.81
N LEU A 184 13.07 4.66 8.18
CA LEU A 184 13.78 5.18 9.36
C LEU A 184 13.06 4.88 10.69
N GLY A 185 11.90 4.22 10.67
CA GLY A 185 11.07 3.96 11.86
C GLY A 185 10.36 5.19 12.45
N LEU A 186 10.42 6.35 11.78
CA LEU A 186 9.83 7.61 12.25
C LEU A 186 8.32 7.71 11.94
N ASP A 187 7.91 7.22 10.78
CA ASP A 187 6.51 7.07 10.38
C ASP A 187 6.40 5.89 9.38
N THR A 188 5.37 5.89 8.54
CA THR A 188 5.06 4.88 7.52
C THR A 188 6.12 4.84 6.43
N PHE A 189 6.52 6.02 6.00
CA PHE A 189 7.68 6.34 5.18
C PHE A 189 7.93 7.83 5.37
N GLN A 190 9.17 8.26 5.18
CA GLN A 190 9.53 9.66 5.19
C GLN A 190 9.72 10.16 3.75
N SER A 191 9.04 11.25 3.42
CA SER A 191 9.26 11.99 2.17
C SER A 191 10.29 13.09 2.40
N PHE A 192 11.23 13.20 1.48
CA PHE A 192 12.29 14.19 1.47
C PHE A 192 12.13 15.04 0.21
N TYR A 193 11.45 16.18 0.35
CA TYR A 193 11.11 17.06 -0.77
C TYR A 193 12.33 17.90 -1.20
N ILE A 194 12.72 17.78 -2.47
CA ILE A 194 13.79 18.61 -3.04
C ILE A 194 13.21 19.95 -3.48
N GLY A 195 12.08 19.91 -4.20
CA GLY A 195 11.26 21.08 -4.50
C GLY A 195 9.99 21.08 -3.65
N GLY A 196 9.46 22.26 -3.36
CA GLY A 196 8.23 22.41 -2.58
C GLY A 196 8.15 23.76 -1.87
N GLY A 197 6.93 24.15 -1.50
CA GLY A 197 6.63 25.39 -0.78
C GLY A 197 6.46 25.18 0.73
N PRO A 198 5.89 26.15 1.46
CA PRO A 198 5.77 26.09 2.92
C PRO A 198 5.05 24.83 3.44
N ASN A 199 4.05 24.33 2.70
CA ASN A 199 3.27 23.13 3.04
C ASN A 199 3.94 21.81 2.62
N SER A 200 5.11 21.87 1.97
CA SER A 200 5.99 20.73 1.64
C SER A 200 7.43 21.21 1.60
N ARG A 201 7.90 21.65 2.77
CA ARG A 201 9.14 22.40 2.92
C ARG A 201 10.31 21.65 2.28
N SER A 202 10.98 22.30 1.32
CA SER A 202 12.19 21.77 0.70
C SER A 202 13.26 21.52 1.76
N LEU A 203 13.97 20.39 1.66
CA LEU A 203 15.13 20.07 2.49
C LEU A 203 16.20 21.16 2.43
N LEU A 204 16.32 21.83 1.27
CA LEU A 204 17.30 22.87 1.06
C LEU A 204 17.06 24.07 1.98
N SER A 205 15.79 24.37 2.30
CA SER A 205 15.41 25.46 3.22
C SER A 205 15.77 25.19 4.69
N GLY A 206 16.29 24.00 5.01
CA GLY A 206 16.80 23.65 6.33
C GLY A 206 18.27 24.01 6.55
N PHE A 207 19.02 24.34 5.50
CA PHE A 207 20.42 24.76 5.62
C PHE A 207 20.54 26.27 5.86
N ASP A 208 21.60 26.67 6.56
CA ASP A 208 21.90 28.08 6.80
C ASP A 208 22.07 28.84 5.48
N SER A 209 21.59 30.08 5.45
CA SER A 209 21.66 30.93 4.25
C SER A 209 23.09 31.12 3.73
N ILE A 210 24.09 31.17 4.63
CA ILE A 210 25.51 31.25 4.25
C ILE A 210 25.97 29.97 3.55
N ILE A 211 25.51 28.79 4.02
CA ILE A 211 25.82 27.50 3.39
C ILE A 211 25.21 27.45 2.00
N LEU A 212 23.93 27.81 1.87
CA LEU A 212 23.24 27.83 0.57
C LEU A 212 23.88 28.81 -0.40
N LYS A 213 24.17 30.05 0.05
CA LYS A 213 24.89 31.06 -0.74
C LYS A 213 26.21 30.51 -1.28
N THR A 214 26.98 29.84 -0.41
CA THR A 214 28.28 29.26 -0.77
C THR A 214 28.12 28.08 -1.73
N ALA A 215 27.15 27.19 -1.47
CA ALA A 215 26.94 25.97 -2.24
C ALA A 215 26.37 26.24 -3.65
N PHE A 216 25.42 27.17 -3.75
CA PHE A 216 24.86 27.62 -5.03
C PHE A 216 25.78 28.62 -5.76
N ASN A 217 26.77 29.18 -5.06
CA ASN A 217 27.61 30.27 -5.56
C ASN A 217 26.77 31.45 -6.08
N GLU A 218 25.69 31.76 -5.38
CA GLU A 218 24.72 32.77 -5.76
C GLU A 218 24.35 33.69 -4.60
N SER A 219 23.73 34.84 -4.90
CA SER A 219 23.32 35.78 -3.87
C SER A 219 22.22 35.21 -2.97
N ARG A 220 22.14 35.71 -1.73
CA ARG A 220 21.11 35.26 -0.77
C ARG A 220 19.70 35.48 -1.32
N THR A 221 19.45 36.64 -1.91
CA THR A 221 18.14 37.01 -2.46
C THR A 221 17.74 36.10 -3.60
N GLU A 222 18.65 35.76 -4.51
CA GLU A 222 18.36 34.85 -5.62
C GLU A 222 18.11 33.41 -5.15
N VAL A 223 18.84 32.94 -4.14
CA VAL A 223 18.60 31.61 -3.56
C VAL A 223 17.32 31.57 -2.72
N GLU A 224 16.93 32.67 -2.06
CA GLU A 224 15.67 32.73 -1.31
C GLU A 224 14.46 32.79 -2.25
N LYS A 225 14.58 33.41 -3.44
CA LYS A 225 13.52 33.45 -4.46
C LYS A 225 13.04 32.07 -4.93
N ILE A 226 13.90 31.05 -4.92
CA ILE A 226 13.47 29.68 -5.29
C ILE A 226 12.65 28.98 -4.20
N PHE A 227 12.64 29.52 -2.97
CA PHE A 227 11.88 29.00 -1.83
C PHE A 227 10.66 29.86 -1.47
N SER A 228 10.57 31.09 -1.98
CA SER A 228 9.50 32.04 -1.64
C SER A 228 8.15 31.66 -2.26
N LYS A 229 8.11 30.83 -3.29
CA LYS A 229 6.85 30.49 -3.95
C LYS A 229 5.98 29.60 -3.05
N GLU A 230 4.78 30.08 -2.78
CA GLU A 230 3.78 29.35 -2.01
C GLU A 230 3.20 28.20 -2.83
N LEU A 231 3.80 27.02 -2.71
CA LEU A 231 3.20 25.78 -3.22
C LEU A 231 2.35 25.16 -2.11
N ASP A 232 1.08 24.92 -2.44
CA ASP A 232 0.07 24.34 -1.54
C ASP A 232 0.22 22.81 -1.44
N GLY A 233 1.39 22.36 -0.98
CA GLY A 233 1.72 20.96 -0.79
C GLY A 233 2.52 20.33 -1.95
N PRO A 234 2.66 19.00 -1.97
CA PRO A 234 3.58 18.33 -2.88
C PRO A 234 2.89 17.90 -4.19
N PHE A 235 1.57 17.98 -4.27
CA PHE A 235 0.83 17.87 -5.51
C PHE A 235 0.44 19.27 -5.94
N VAL A 236 0.83 19.66 -7.15
CA VAL A 236 0.61 21.03 -7.65
C VAL A 236 0.01 20.97 -9.04
N TYR A 237 -0.91 21.90 -9.33
CA TYR A 237 -1.37 22.08 -10.70
C TYR A 237 -0.24 22.63 -11.57
N VAL A 238 -0.27 22.20 -12.81
CA VAL A 238 0.67 22.62 -13.83
C VAL A 238 -0.11 23.39 -14.90
N GLY A 239 0.03 24.72 -14.89
CA GLY A 239 -0.59 25.65 -15.85
C GLY A 239 -1.63 26.58 -15.20
N ASP A 240 -1.97 27.65 -15.92
CA ASP A 240 -2.74 28.78 -15.38
C ASP A 240 -4.26 28.54 -15.29
N SER A 241 -4.79 27.42 -15.80
CA SER A 241 -6.23 27.37 -16.07
C SER A 241 -7.11 26.74 -14.98
N HIS A 242 -6.61 25.95 -14.02
CA HIS A 242 -7.48 25.18 -13.11
C HIS A 242 -7.14 25.23 -11.61
N ALA A 243 -6.12 25.99 -11.18
CA ALA A 243 -5.94 26.23 -9.75
C ALA A 243 -6.99 27.25 -9.26
N PRO A 244 -7.82 26.94 -8.24
CA PRO A 244 -8.61 27.97 -7.57
C PRO A 244 -7.64 29.00 -6.99
N SER A 245 -7.86 30.29 -7.26
CA SER A 245 -7.03 31.34 -6.67
C SER A 245 -7.08 31.23 -5.13
N LEU A 246 -5.98 31.60 -4.46
CA LEU A 246 -5.91 31.61 -2.99
C LEU A 246 -7.08 32.43 -2.38
N TRP A 247 -7.53 33.48 -3.09
CA TRP A 247 -8.71 34.25 -2.74
C TRP A 247 -10.02 33.48 -2.85
N THR A 248 -10.18 32.64 -3.88
CA THR A 248 -11.34 31.76 -4.03
C THR A 248 -11.38 30.73 -2.89
N LYS A 249 -10.22 30.22 -2.46
CA LYS A 249 -10.11 29.33 -1.28
C LYS A 249 -10.46 30.05 0.02
N PHE A 250 -9.93 31.27 0.23
CA PHE A 250 -10.27 32.09 1.39
C PHE A 250 -11.78 32.37 1.47
N LEU A 251 -12.44 32.69 0.34
CA LEU A 251 -13.88 32.90 0.28
C LEU A 251 -14.71 31.63 0.62
N GLN A 252 -14.14 30.44 0.45
CA GLN A 252 -14.78 29.16 0.77
C GLN A 252 -14.54 28.67 2.21
N LEU A 253 -13.62 29.31 2.96
CA LEU A 253 -13.38 28.97 4.36
C LEU A 253 -14.61 29.21 5.25
N LYS A 254 -14.74 28.41 6.31
CA LYS A 254 -15.74 28.63 7.37
C LYS A 254 -15.44 29.94 8.10
N LYS A 255 -16.47 30.53 8.72
CA LYS A 255 -16.39 31.87 9.30
C LYS A 255 -15.31 31.96 10.38
N GLU A 256 -15.12 30.91 11.16
CA GLU A 256 -14.07 30.84 12.19
C GLU A 256 -12.66 30.82 11.59
N ASP A 257 -12.46 30.08 10.51
CA ASP A 257 -11.16 29.93 9.83
C ASP A 257 -10.78 31.23 9.09
N LYS A 258 -11.75 31.93 8.49
CA LYS A 258 -11.56 33.26 7.90
C LYS A 258 -11.05 34.27 8.91
N VAL A 259 -11.60 34.27 10.13
CA VAL A 259 -11.22 35.21 11.20
C VAL A 259 -9.80 34.90 11.71
N GLN A 260 -9.42 33.63 11.80
CA GLN A 260 -8.03 33.28 12.16
C GLN A 260 -7.04 33.68 11.07
N HIS A 261 -7.40 33.48 9.80
CA HIS A 261 -6.57 33.85 8.66
C HIS A 261 -6.38 35.38 8.58
N LEU A 262 -7.47 36.15 8.76
CA LEU A 262 -7.42 37.62 8.85
C LEU A 262 -6.61 38.10 10.06
N LYS A 263 -6.73 37.47 11.22
CA LYS A 263 -5.91 37.83 12.40
C LYS A 263 -4.42 37.62 12.17
N LYS A 264 -4.05 36.62 11.39
CA LYS A 264 -2.66 36.33 11.02
C LYS A 264 -2.10 37.43 10.11
N MET A 265 -2.88 37.84 9.10
CA MET A 265 -2.54 38.96 8.22
C MET A 265 -2.47 40.31 8.96
N VAL A 266 -3.39 40.56 9.89
CA VAL A 266 -3.39 41.80 10.70
C VAL A 266 -2.20 41.86 11.67
N GLN A 267 -1.70 40.71 12.15
CA GLN A 267 -0.51 40.68 13.01
C GLN A 267 0.79 40.97 12.26
N ASP A 268 0.82 40.76 10.95
CA ASP A 268 1.98 41.07 10.10
C ASP A 268 1.95 42.53 9.60
N GLN A 269 0.83 43.26 9.80
CA GLN A 269 0.64 44.67 9.37
C GLN A 269 0.82 45.71 10.49
N ASP A 270 1.20 45.33 11.71
CA ASP A 270 1.39 46.26 12.83
C ASP A 270 2.81 46.87 12.89
N GLN A 271 3.44 47.15 11.74
CA GLN A 271 4.48 48.16 11.60
C GLN A 271 4.20 49.00 10.35
N ASP A 272 4.29 50.32 10.55
CA ASP A 272 4.31 51.39 9.54
C ASP A 272 2.94 51.96 9.11
N GLN A 273 2.49 52.97 9.88
CA GLN A 273 1.63 54.03 9.36
C GLN A 273 2.54 55.12 8.78
N ASP A 274 2.56 55.22 7.46
CA ASP A 274 2.70 56.44 6.63
C ASP A 274 3.38 56.09 5.29
N GLN A 275 2.69 55.44 4.32
CA GLN A 275 3.21 55.34 2.94
C GLN A 275 2.15 54.89 1.90
N ASP A 276 1.12 55.71 1.68
CA ASP A 276 0.13 55.56 0.58
C ASP A 276 0.75 55.65 -0.85
N GLN A 277 2.07 55.67 -0.99
CA GLN A 277 2.79 55.66 -2.28
C GLN A 277 3.75 54.46 -2.45
N GLU A 278 4.13 53.76 -1.38
CA GLU A 278 4.96 52.55 -1.48
C GLU A 278 4.11 51.29 -1.65
N GLU A 279 2.89 51.23 -1.09
CA GLU A 279 1.97 50.09 -1.31
C GLU A 279 1.58 49.94 -2.80
N GLU A 280 1.43 51.04 -3.54
CA GLU A 280 1.13 51.02 -4.98
C GLU A 280 2.35 50.66 -5.85
N GLU A 281 3.58 50.78 -5.33
CA GLU A 281 4.80 50.35 -6.01
C GLU A 281 5.11 48.89 -5.65
N GLU A 282 4.91 48.47 -4.40
CA GLU A 282 4.99 47.07 -3.96
C GLU A 282 3.92 46.20 -4.63
N GLU A 283 2.66 46.64 -4.75
CA GLU A 283 1.63 45.90 -5.50
C GLU A 283 1.97 45.78 -7.00
N LYS A 284 2.63 46.79 -7.58
CA LYS A 284 3.09 46.75 -8.97
C LYS A 284 4.31 45.85 -9.14
N GLU A 285 5.26 45.86 -8.20
CA GLU A 285 6.40 44.96 -8.17
C GLU A 285 5.97 43.51 -7.91
N GLU A 286 5.00 43.26 -7.02
CA GLU A 286 4.39 41.95 -6.81
C GLU A 286 3.62 41.48 -8.05
N GLU A 287 2.82 42.34 -8.71
CA GLU A 287 2.16 41.99 -9.98
C GLU A 287 3.16 41.72 -11.11
N GLU A 288 4.28 42.47 -11.17
CA GLU A 288 5.33 42.25 -12.17
C GLU A 288 6.14 40.98 -11.88
N GLU A 289 6.47 40.70 -10.61
CA GLU A 289 7.08 39.44 -10.18
C GLU A 289 6.12 38.26 -10.43
N GLU A 290 4.82 38.39 -10.16
CA GLU A 290 3.82 37.37 -10.43
C GLU A 290 3.66 37.11 -11.94
N LYS A 291 3.68 38.17 -12.78
CA LYS A 291 3.65 38.04 -14.26
C LYS A 291 4.95 37.45 -14.81
N GLN A 292 6.11 37.85 -14.28
CA GLN A 292 7.42 37.36 -14.71
C GLN A 292 7.63 35.90 -14.29
N THR A 293 7.22 35.56 -13.07
CA THR A 293 7.19 34.18 -12.59
C THR A 293 6.18 33.36 -13.37
N SER A 294 4.94 33.81 -13.61
CA SER A 294 3.97 33.11 -14.48
C SER A 294 4.56 32.80 -15.87
N ARG A 295 5.28 33.74 -16.49
CA ARG A 295 6.01 33.50 -17.75
C ARG A 295 7.15 32.49 -17.62
N LEU A 296 7.93 32.53 -16.55
CA LEU A 296 9.00 31.57 -16.28
C LEU A 296 8.42 30.17 -16.02
N TRP A 297 7.32 30.10 -15.26
CA TRP A 297 6.56 28.88 -15.03
C TRP A 297 6.05 28.36 -16.37
N GLY A 298 5.34 29.16 -17.18
CA GLY A 298 4.90 28.78 -18.52
C GLY A 298 6.00 28.18 -19.41
N LYS A 299 7.21 28.74 -19.39
CA LYS A 299 8.39 28.17 -20.08
C LYS A 299 8.90 26.86 -19.45
N LEU A 300 8.90 26.77 -18.12
CA LEU A 300 9.22 25.55 -17.39
C LEU A 300 8.20 24.44 -17.71
N LEU A 301 6.92 24.81 -17.89
CA LEU A 301 5.85 23.89 -18.28
C LEU A 301 6.01 23.38 -19.71
N GLU A 302 6.37 24.24 -20.67
CA GLU A 302 6.73 23.81 -22.03
C GLU A 302 7.90 22.81 -22.03
N THR A 303 8.78 22.89 -21.01
CA THR A 303 9.90 21.96 -20.85
C THR A 303 9.47 20.65 -20.19
N VAL A 304 8.60 20.70 -19.18
CA VAL A 304 8.12 19.52 -18.44
C VAL A 304 7.09 18.71 -19.25
N PHE A 305 6.22 19.37 -20.01
CA PHE A 305 5.17 18.74 -20.84
C PHE A 305 5.57 18.59 -22.31
N GLY A 306 6.76 19.07 -22.68
CA GLY A 306 7.21 19.17 -24.06
C GLY A 306 6.52 20.31 -24.79
N LYS A 307 7.17 20.85 -25.84
CA LYS A 307 6.46 21.68 -26.83
C LYS A 307 5.25 20.89 -27.28
N VAL A 308 4.06 21.49 -27.18
CA VAL A 308 2.71 20.93 -27.39
C VAL A 308 2.51 20.12 -28.70
N ASN A 309 3.51 20.06 -29.59
CA ASN A 309 3.51 19.30 -30.85
C ASN A 309 4.62 18.23 -31.00
N GLY A 310 5.45 17.96 -29.99
CA GLY A 310 6.45 16.88 -30.01
C GLY A 310 5.95 15.64 -29.26
N LYS A 311 6.15 14.43 -29.80
CA LYS A 311 5.94 13.20 -29.02
C LYS A 311 6.79 13.27 -27.75
N ILE A 312 6.17 13.14 -26.58
CA ILE A 312 6.93 12.91 -25.34
C ILE A 312 7.57 11.52 -25.50
N GLU A 313 8.89 11.46 -25.54
CA GLU A 313 9.65 10.22 -25.73
C GLU A 313 10.34 9.83 -24.42
N ASN A 314 10.59 8.53 -24.22
CA ASN A 314 11.36 8.06 -23.08
C ASN A 314 12.78 8.62 -23.15
N LYS A 315 13.27 9.14 -22.03
CA LYS A 315 14.69 9.46 -21.89
C LYS A 315 15.37 8.25 -21.26
N ASP A 316 15.93 7.40 -22.11
CA ASP A 316 16.62 6.19 -21.69
C ASP A 316 18.02 6.51 -21.18
N THR A 317 18.29 6.12 -19.93
CA THR A 317 19.63 6.10 -19.35
C THR A 317 20.14 4.67 -19.40
N ALA A 318 21.41 4.47 -19.75
CA ALA A 318 22.00 3.15 -19.87
C ALA A 318 21.83 2.34 -18.56
N GLY A 319 21.09 1.22 -18.64
CA GLY A 319 20.89 0.30 -17.54
C GLY A 319 19.69 0.59 -16.63
N SER A 320 18.97 1.71 -16.81
CA SER A 320 17.73 1.90 -16.06
C SER A 320 16.69 0.85 -16.47
N PRO A 321 15.96 0.24 -15.52
CA PRO A 321 15.01 -0.80 -15.85
C PRO A 321 13.81 -0.24 -16.62
N ASP A 322 13.26 -1.04 -17.53
CA ASP A 322 11.97 -0.72 -18.15
C ASP A 322 10.80 -0.94 -17.19
N SER A 323 9.64 -0.38 -17.54
CA SER A 323 8.38 -0.75 -16.90
C SER A 323 7.95 -2.15 -17.32
N TYR A 324 7.12 -2.79 -16.51
CA TYR A 324 6.49 -4.07 -16.87
C TYR A 324 4.99 -3.90 -16.96
N ASN A 325 4.40 -4.07 -18.15
CA ASN A 325 2.96 -4.04 -18.28
C ASN A 325 2.33 -5.39 -17.89
N LEU A 326 1.61 -5.41 -16.77
CA LEU A 326 0.98 -6.62 -16.26
C LEU A 326 -0.15 -7.12 -17.16
N TYR A 327 -0.76 -6.25 -17.96
CA TYR A 327 -1.85 -6.63 -18.85
C TYR A 327 -1.35 -7.38 -20.09
N ASP A 328 -0.13 -7.09 -20.53
CA ASP A 328 0.53 -7.80 -21.64
C ASP A 328 0.97 -9.23 -21.26
N LYS A 329 1.15 -9.52 -19.96
CA LYS A 329 1.47 -10.87 -19.47
C LYS A 329 0.30 -11.84 -19.70
N LYS A 330 0.59 -13.03 -20.23
CA LYS A 330 -0.38 -14.14 -20.33
C LYS A 330 -0.76 -14.66 -18.93
N PRO A 331 -2.03 -15.05 -18.70
CA PRO A 331 -2.42 -15.70 -17.45
C PRO A 331 -1.57 -16.93 -17.14
N ASP A 332 -1.17 -17.07 -15.87
CA ASP A 332 -0.51 -18.28 -15.36
C ASP A 332 -1.55 -19.40 -15.14
N PHE A 333 -2.82 -19.02 -14.94
CA PHE A 333 -3.97 -19.92 -14.97
C PHE A 333 -5.15 -19.24 -15.66
N GLN A 334 -5.92 -20.01 -16.44
CA GLN A 334 -7.17 -19.56 -17.04
C GLN A 334 -8.10 -20.75 -17.31
N ASN A 335 -9.38 -20.60 -16.99
CA ASN A 335 -10.45 -21.49 -17.43
C ASN A 335 -11.74 -20.68 -17.67
N ALA A 336 -12.89 -21.36 -17.83
CA ALA A 336 -14.17 -20.70 -18.07
C ALA A 336 -14.64 -19.80 -16.91
N TYR A 337 -14.10 -20.00 -15.71
CA TYR A 337 -14.56 -19.35 -14.48
C TYR A 337 -13.69 -18.14 -14.07
N GLY A 338 -12.53 -17.95 -14.70
CA GLY A 338 -11.65 -16.82 -14.42
C GLY A 338 -10.22 -17.03 -14.87
N TRP A 339 -9.34 -16.14 -14.41
CA TRP A 339 -7.91 -16.19 -14.68
C TRP A 339 -7.08 -15.57 -13.55
N SER A 340 -5.81 -15.95 -13.47
CA SER A 340 -4.83 -15.33 -12.58
C SER A 340 -3.49 -15.08 -13.27
N LYS A 341 -2.83 -14.00 -12.86
CA LYS A 341 -1.48 -13.60 -13.25
C LYS A 341 -0.67 -13.37 -11.98
N ALA A 342 0.59 -13.78 -11.98
CA ALA A 342 1.56 -13.57 -10.92
C ALA A 342 2.89 -13.15 -11.53
N LEU A 343 3.35 -11.94 -11.21
CA LEU A 343 4.65 -11.43 -11.61
C LEU A 343 5.65 -11.58 -10.47
N HIS A 344 6.80 -12.18 -10.76
CA HIS A 344 7.85 -12.42 -9.78
C HIS A 344 9.21 -11.93 -10.25
N GLY A 345 10.18 -11.83 -9.33
CA GLY A 345 11.51 -11.28 -9.59
C GLY A 345 12.33 -12.04 -10.65
N GLY A 346 11.96 -13.29 -10.98
CA GLY A 346 12.52 -14.00 -12.13
C GLY A 346 12.21 -13.35 -13.48
N GLU A 347 11.02 -12.74 -13.61
CA GLU A 347 10.50 -12.12 -14.84
C GLU A 347 10.71 -10.61 -14.84
N TYR A 348 10.51 -9.95 -13.69
CA TYR A 348 10.79 -8.52 -13.51
C TYR A 348 11.86 -8.33 -12.43
N PRO A 349 13.16 -8.31 -12.78
CA PRO A 349 14.27 -8.24 -11.83
C PRO A 349 14.21 -7.13 -10.78
N PRO A 350 13.66 -5.93 -11.05
CA PRO A 350 13.53 -4.87 -10.04
C PRO A 350 12.75 -5.29 -8.79
N LEU A 351 11.90 -6.33 -8.87
CA LEU A 351 11.17 -6.87 -7.72
C LEU A 351 12.03 -7.68 -6.75
N ARG A 352 13.22 -8.14 -7.16
CA ARG A 352 14.07 -9.04 -6.35
C ARG A 352 14.56 -8.39 -5.07
N LYS A 353 15.09 -7.16 -5.17
CA LYS A 353 15.68 -6.43 -4.04
C LYS A 353 14.65 -6.13 -2.94
N PRO A 354 13.47 -5.54 -3.23
CA PRO A 354 12.42 -5.41 -2.23
C PRO A 354 11.75 -6.75 -1.92
N ASN A 355 12.07 -7.85 -2.62
CA ASN A 355 11.44 -9.16 -2.43
C ASN A 355 9.90 -9.06 -2.41
N ILE A 356 9.30 -8.31 -3.33
CA ILE A 356 7.84 -8.16 -3.45
C ILE A 356 7.38 -8.80 -4.76
N GLY A 357 6.32 -9.61 -4.72
CA GLY A 357 5.64 -10.13 -5.91
C GLY A 357 4.39 -9.32 -6.21
N VAL A 358 3.81 -9.54 -7.39
CA VAL A 358 2.55 -8.91 -7.81
C VAL A 358 1.61 -9.98 -8.32
N PHE A 359 0.31 -9.83 -8.10
CA PHE A 359 -0.70 -10.72 -8.64
C PHE A 359 -1.95 -9.96 -9.11
N HIS A 360 -2.66 -10.52 -10.09
CA HIS A 360 -3.92 -9.98 -10.61
C HIS A 360 -4.83 -11.14 -10.95
N VAL A 361 -6.03 -11.11 -10.41
CA VAL A 361 -7.01 -12.20 -10.53
C VAL A 361 -8.35 -11.64 -10.96
N ASN A 362 -9.01 -12.38 -11.83
CA ASN A 362 -10.39 -12.14 -12.22
C ASN A 362 -11.19 -13.42 -12.00
N LEU A 363 -12.26 -13.30 -11.23
CA LEU A 363 -13.28 -14.32 -11.07
C LEU A 363 -14.54 -13.86 -11.80
N THR A 364 -15.06 -14.69 -12.70
CA THR A 364 -16.36 -14.43 -13.32
C THR A 364 -17.48 -14.53 -12.29
N ALA A 365 -18.67 -14.00 -12.63
CA ALA A 365 -19.81 -14.02 -11.71
C ALA A 365 -20.12 -15.44 -11.23
N GLY A 366 -20.32 -15.60 -9.92
CA GLY A 366 -20.57 -16.90 -9.30
C GLY A 366 -19.40 -17.87 -9.39
N SER A 367 -18.15 -17.38 -9.45
CA SER A 367 -16.96 -18.24 -9.43
C SER A 367 -16.18 -18.10 -8.12
N MET A 368 -15.37 -19.10 -7.81
CA MET A 368 -14.55 -19.16 -6.60
C MET A 368 -13.12 -19.57 -6.93
N LEU A 369 -12.15 -18.81 -6.43
CA LEU A 369 -10.79 -19.32 -6.26
C LEU A 369 -10.81 -20.27 -5.06
N VAL A 370 -10.60 -21.56 -5.30
CA VAL A 370 -10.83 -22.62 -4.30
C VAL A 370 -9.98 -22.45 -3.04
N PRO A 371 -10.35 -23.05 -1.90
CA PRO A 371 -9.53 -23.05 -0.70
C PRO A 371 -8.08 -23.41 -1.00
N HIS A 372 -7.16 -22.53 -0.66
CA HIS A 372 -5.74 -22.69 -0.90
C HIS A 372 -4.89 -22.03 0.17
N VAL A 373 -3.59 -22.32 0.15
CA VAL A 373 -2.59 -21.79 1.07
C VAL A 373 -1.41 -21.23 0.30
N ASN A 374 -0.91 -20.08 0.74
CA ASN A 374 0.32 -19.48 0.22
C ASN A 374 1.52 -19.90 1.07
N PRO A 375 2.46 -20.71 0.53
CA PRO A 375 3.56 -21.23 1.31
C PRO A 375 4.75 -20.27 1.41
N ARG A 376 4.77 -19.15 0.68
CA ARG A 376 5.94 -18.25 0.61
C ARG A 376 5.67 -16.82 1.02
N ALA A 377 4.45 -16.32 0.85
CA ALA A 377 4.18 -14.91 0.99
C ALA A 377 2.87 -14.63 1.74
N THR A 378 2.84 -13.49 2.42
CA THR A 378 1.62 -12.79 2.77
C THR A 378 1.15 -12.03 1.53
N GLU A 379 -0.14 -12.08 1.24
CA GLU A 379 -0.75 -11.36 0.12
C GLU A 379 -1.56 -10.17 0.60
N TYR A 380 -1.39 -9.03 -0.07
CA TYR A 380 -2.16 -7.81 0.11
C TYR A 380 -2.97 -7.59 -1.16
N GLY A 381 -4.24 -7.97 -1.14
CA GLY A 381 -5.15 -7.84 -2.28
C GLY A 381 -6.01 -6.58 -2.17
N ILE A 382 -6.18 -5.88 -3.29
CA ILE A 382 -7.00 -4.69 -3.45
C ILE A 382 -8.10 -5.04 -4.44
N VAL A 383 -9.36 -4.91 -4.02
CA VAL A 383 -10.49 -5.16 -4.92
C VAL A 383 -10.61 -4.01 -5.90
N LEU A 384 -10.39 -4.31 -7.18
CA LEU A 384 -10.40 -3.34 -8.26
C LEU A 384 -11.79 -3.12 -8.86
N ARG A 385 -12.63 -4.15 -8.85
CA ARG A 385 -13.99 -4.11 -9.37
C ARG A 385 -14.83 -5.23 -8.76
N GLY A 386 -16.11 -4.93 -8.54
CA GLY A 386 -17.13 -5.91 -8.19
C GLY A 386 -17.26 -6.20 -6.71
N TYR A 387 -17.93 -7.31 -6.41
CA TYR A 387 -18.35 -7.69 -5.08
C TYR A 387 -18.17 -9.19 -4.87
N GLY A 388 -17.73 -9.57 -3.67
CA GLY A 388 -17.44 -10.94 -3.35
C GLY A 388 -17.40 -11.23 -1.86
N LYS A 389 -16.95 -12.44 -1.55
CA LYS A 389 -16.74 -12.94 -0.20
C LYS A 389 -15.31 -13.45 -0.05
N LEU A 390 -14.69 -13.12 1.07
CA LEU A 390 -13.40 -13.62 1.50
C LEU A 390 -13.60 -14.45 2.77
N GLN A 391 -13.04 -15.67 2.77
CA GLN A 391 -13.01 -16.51 3.96
C GLN A 391 -11.57 -16.93 4.25
N ILE A 392 -11.15 -16.77 5.51
CA ILE A 392 -9.82 -17.17 6.00
C ILE A 392 -10.00 -18.03 7.26
N VAL A 393 -9.14 -19.02 7.42
CA VAL A 393 -9.17 -19.99 8.52
C VAL A 393 -7.87 -19.90 9.32
N PHE A 394 -7.96 -20.06 10.65
CA PHE A 394 -6.79 -20.15 11.54
C PHE A 394 -6.12 -21.52 11.44
N PRO A 395 -4.84 -21.67 11.85
CA PRO A 395 -4.13 -22.95 11.82
C PRO A 395 -4.82 -24.10 12.59
N ASN A 396 -5.64 -23.78 13.60
CA ASN A 396 -6.42 -24.75 14.37
C ASN A 396 -7.73 -25.17 13.67
N GLY A 397 -8.01 -24.67 12.47
CA GLY A 397 -9.22 -24.95 11.70
C GLY A 397 -10.43 -24.06 12.04
N SER A 398 -10.34 -23.17 13.03
CA SER A 398 -11.45 -22.26 13.33
C SER A 398 -11.54 -21.12 12.31
N ASN A 399 -12.74 -20.55 12.12
CA ASN A 399 -12.93 -19.44 11.19
C ASN A 399 -12.20 -18.19 11.70
N ALA A 400 -11.33 -17.61 10.87
CA ALA A 400 -10.63 -16.37 11.19
C ALA A 400 -11.42 -15.13 10.73
N ILE A 401 -11.92 -15.19 9.50
CA ILE A 401 -12.85 -14.21 8.95
C ILE A 401 -13.75 -14.87 7.91
N ASN A 402 -14.98 -14.38 7.82
CA ASN A 402 -15.92 -14.69 6.76
C ASN A 402 -16.67 -13.39 6.44
N THR A 403 -16.20 -12.65 5.43
CA THR A 403 -16.61 -11.27 5.22
C THR A 403 -16.86 -10.97 3.75
N LYS A 404 -17.66 -9.93 3.52
CA LYS A 404 -17.91 -9.37 2.20
C LYS A 404 -16.79 -8.40 1.84
N ILE A 405 -16.36 -8.46 0.59
CA ILE A 405 -15.36 -7.56 0.02
C ILE A 405 -15.94 -6.86 -1.21
N LYS A 406 -15.65 -5.58 -1.35
CA LYS A 406 -16.11 -4.75 -2.48
C LYS A 406 -14.99 -3.86 -2.99
N GLN A 407 -15.18 -3.27 -4.17
CA GLN A 407 -14.23 -2.33 -4.76
C GLN A 407 -13.70 -1.32 -3.74
N GLY A 408 -12.37 -1.17 -3.70
CA GLY A 408 -11.65 -0.31 -2.75
C GLY A 408 -11.20 -1.01 -1.47
N ASP A 409 -11.79 -2.15 -1.09
CA ASP A 409 -11.35 -2.92 0.07
C ASP A 409 -9.94 -3.48 -0.15
N VAL A 410 -9.09 -3.38 0.88
CA VAL A 410 -7.78 -4.04 0.94
C VAL A 410 -7.86 -5.21 1.91
N PHE A 411 -7.57 -6.42 1.46
CA PHE A 411 -7.48 -7.60 2.31
C PHE A 411 -6.04 -8.09 2.44
N VAL A 412 -5.71 -8.68 3.59
CA VAL A 412 -4.39 -9.20 3.92
C VAL A 412 -4.53 -10.67 4.30
N VAL A 413 -3.80 -11.54 3.61
CA VAL A 413 -3.77 -12.97 3.91
C VAL A 413 -2.36 -13.36 4.31
N PRO A 414 -2.11 -13.61 5.61
CA PRO A 414 -0.80 -14.06 6.07
C PRO A 414 -0.39 -15.37 5.42
N ARG A 415 0.92 -15.53 5.25
CA ARG A 415 1.52 -16.80 4.84
C ARG A 415 0.98 -17.97 5.69
N TYR A 416 0.70 -19.09 5.03
CA TYR A 416 0.15 -20.33 5.61
C TYR A 416 -1.32 -20.33 6.03
N PHE A 417 -2.03 -19.21 6.01
CA PHE A 417 -3.45 -19.20 6.35
C PHE A 417 -4.27 -19.73 5.16
N PRO A 418 -5.13 -20.76 5.35
CA PRO A 418 -6.04 -21.21 4.31
C PRO A 418 -7.13 -20.19 4.04
N PHE A 419 -7.45 -19.98 2.76
CA PHE A 419 -8.40 -18.96 2.35
C PHE A 419 -9.04 -19.24 0.99
N CYS A 420 -10.17 -18.59 0.71
CA CYS A 420 -10.80 -18.57 -0.60
C CYS A 420 -11.46 -17.22 -0.88
N GLN A 421 -11.63 -16.91 -2.16
CA GLN A 421 -12.35 -15.74 -2.66
C GLN A 421 -13.46 -16.19 -3.58
N ILE A 422 -14.63 -15.59 -3.42
CA ILE A 422 -15.84 -15.96 -4.16
C ILE A 422 -16.44 -14.69 -4.75
N ALA A 423 -16.67 -14.67 -6.05
CA ALA A 423 -17.41 -13.60 -6.73
C ALA A 423 -18.92 -13.77 -6.49
N SER A 424 -19.65 -12.64 -6.36
CA SER A 424 -21.11 -12.69 -6.37
C SER A 424 -21.63 -13.21 -7.71
N ARG A 425 -22.85 -13.72 -7.72
CA ARG A 425 -23.57 -14.01 -8.98
C ARG A 425 -24.00 -12.76 -9.73
N ASP A 426 -23.98 -11.59 -9.08
CA ASP A 426 -24.39 -10.32 -9.68
C ASP A 426 -23.30 -9.70 -10.58
N GLY A 427 -22.05 -10.16 -10.47
CA GLY A 427 -20.95 -9.62 -11.27
C GLY A 427 -19.60 -10.23 -10.95
N PRO A 428 -18.59 -9.97 -11.81
CA PRO A 428 -17.24 -10.49 -11.61
C PRO A 428 -16.58 -9.84 -10.39
N LEU A 429 -15.62 -10.55 -9.79
CA LEU A 429 -14.72 -10.01 -8.78
C LEU A 429 -13.31 -9.92 -9.37
N GLU A 430 -12.78 -8.71 -9.47
CA GLU A 430 -11.43 -8.46 -9.94
C GLU A 430 -10.60 -7.83 -8.83
N PHE A 431 -9.42 -8.39 -8.57
CA PHE A 431 -8.52 -7.87 -7.56
C PHE A 431 -7.06 -7.97 -7.99
N PHE A 432 -6.28 -6.95 -7.61
CA PHE A 432 -4.85 -6.84 -7.84
C PHE A 432 -4.16 -6.75 -6.50
N GLY A 433 -2.93 -7.25 -6.38
CA GLY A 433 -2.24 -7.17 -5.12
C GLY A 433 -0.74 -7.38 -5.21
N PHE A 434 -0.13 -7.18 -4.05
CA PHE A 434 1.30 -7.37 -3.83
C PHE A 434 1.51 -8.50 -2.83
N SER A 435 2.58 -9.26 -3.00
CA SER A 435 2.96 -10.33 -2.08
C SER A 435 4.31 -10.03 -1.45
N THR A 436 4.54 -10.47 -0.21
CA THR A 436 5.79 -10.21 0.52
C THR A 436 6.99 -11.06 0.07
N SER A 437 6.88 -11.75 -1.08
CA SER A 437 7.98 -12.45 -1.72
C SER A 437 7.99 -12.26 -3.24
N ALA A 438 9.16 -11.93 -3.79
CA ALA A 438 9.41 -11.90 -5.23
C ALA A 438 9.71 -13.28 -5.83
N ARG A 439 9.60 -14.36 -5.04
CA ARG A 439 9.72 -15.73 -5.53
C ARG A 439 8.37 -16.22 -6.02
N ASN A 440 8.37 -17.13 -7.00
CA ASN A 440 7.14 -17.80 -7.42
C ASN A 440 6.48 -18.48 -6.20
N ASN A 441 5.29 -17.98 -5.81
CA ASN A 441 4.61 -18.37 -4.58
C ASN A 441 4.24 -19.86 -4.59
N LYS A 442 3.78 -20.38 -5.74
CA LYS A 442 3.23 -21.74 -5.92
C LYS A 442 2.16 -22.09 -4.88
N PRO A 443 0.94 -21.50 -4.98
CA PRO A 443 -0.16 -21.80 -4.06
C PRO A 443 -0.45 -23.30 -3.98
N GLN A 444 -0.82 -23.76 -2.79
CA GLN A 444 -1.24 -25.14 -2.55
C GLN A 444 -2.76 -25.19 -2.45
N PHE A 445 -3.41 -25.77 -3.45
CA PHE A 445 -4.87 -25.91 -3.48
C PHE A 445 -5.32 -27.09 -2.61
N LEU A 446 -6.33 -26.86 -1.77
CA LEU A 446 -6.89 -27.86 -0.87
C LEU A 446 -8.07 -28.61 -1.49
N ALA A 447 -8.71 -28.04 -2.52
CA ALA A 447 -9.83 -28.65 -3.23
C ALA A 447 -9.70 -28.47 -4.75
N GLY A 448 -10.43 -29.26 -5.52
CA GLY A 448 -10.39 -29.28 -6.99
C GLY A 448 -9.41 -30.29 -7.59
N ALA A 449 -9.37 -30.35 -8.91
CA ALA A 449 -8.72 -31.43 -9.67
C ALA A 449 -7.20 -31.55 -9.49
N VAL A 450 -6.53 -30.48 -9.05
CA VAL A 450 -5.07 -30.42 -8.81
C VAL A 450 -4.73 -30.17 -7.34
N SER A 451 -5.62 -30.58 -6.42
CA SER A 451 -5.46 -30.33 -4.99
C SER A 451 -4.50 -31.30 -4.28
N LEU A 452 -4.05 -30.88 -3.10
CA LEU A 452 -3.32 -31.73 -2.16
C LEU A 452 -4.13 -32.97 -1.76
N LEU A 453 -5.44 -32.82 -1.51
CA LEU A 453 -6.31 -33.97 -1.20
C LEU A 453 -6.32 -34.99 -2.34
N LYS A 454 -6.37 -34.54 -3.60
CA LYS A 454 -6.30 -35.42 -4.77
C LYS A 454 -4.94 -36.09 -4.92
N THR A 455 -3.87 -35.35 -4.65
CA THR A 455 -2.49 -35.88 -4.69
C THR A 455 -2.24 -36.93 -3.60
N MET A 456 -2.87 -36.78 -2.44
CA MET A 456 -2.72 -37.66 -1.28
C MET A 456 -3.79 -38.77 -1.20
N LEU A 457 -4.57 -38.99 -2.26
CA LEU A 457 -5.59 -40.03 -2.27
C LEU A 457 -4.97 -41.42 -2.02
N GLY A 458 -5.44 -42.07 -0.96
CA GLY A 458 -4.97 -43.38 -0.52
C GLY A 458 -5.57 -43.77 0.83
N PRO A 459 -5.23 -44.98 1.33
CA PRO A 459 -5.72 -45.49 2.60
C PRO A 459 -5.37 -44.57 3.78
N GLU A 460 -4.21 -43.91 3.76
CA GLU A 460 -3.76 -43.02 4.84
C GLU A 460 -4.65 -41.79 4.97
N LEU A 461 -5.00 -41.15 3.83
CA LEU A 461 -5.90 -40.00 3.83
C LEU A 461 -7.32 -40.43 4.22
N ALA A 462 -7.80 -41.55 3.69
CA ALA A 462 -9.12 -42.09 4.06
C ALA A 462 -9.22 -42.38 5.57
N ALA A 463 -8.18 -43.01 6.14
CA ALA A 463 -8.08 -43.28 7.57
C ALA A 463 -8.02 -42.00 8.41
N ALA A 464 -7.29 -40.97 7.96
CA ALA A 464 -7.21 -39.68 8.65
C ALA A 464 -8.57 -38.97 8.76
N PHE A 465 -9.48 -39.21 7.82
CA PHE A 465 -10.86 -38.70 7.85
C PHE A 465 -11.87 -39.70 8.45
N GLY A 466 -11.44 -40.91 8.81
CA GLY A 466 -12.31 -41.96 9.34
C GLY A 466 -13.35 -42.49 8.35
N VAL A 467 -13.04 -42.48 7.05
CA VAL A 467 -13.95 -42.92 5.97
C VAL A 467 -13.31 -44.02 5.11
N SER A 468 -14.11 -44.71 4.29
CA SER A 468 -13.58 -45.67 3.31
C SER A 468 -12.85 -44.97 2.15
N GLU A 469 -11.89 -45.66 1.53
CA GLU A 469 -11.18 -45.15 0.35
C GLU A 469 -12.12 -44.77 -0.80
N ASP A 470 -13.16 -45.57 -1.07
CA ASP A 470 -14.15 -45.26 -2.10
C ASP A 470 -14.93 -43.98 -1.79
N THR A 471 -15.24 -43.73 -0.52
CA THR A 471 -15.93 -42.51 -0.10
C THR A 471 -15.02 -41.30 -0.24
N MET A 472 -13.76 -41.43 0.17
CA MET A 472 -12.76 -40.38 -0.02
C MET A 472 -12.57 -40.06 -1.51
N ARG A 473 -12.34 -41.08 -2.34
CA ARG A 473 -12.16 -40.94 -3.78
C ARG A 473 -13.35 -40.25 -4.44
N ARG A 474 -14.58 -40.73 -4.19
CA ARG A 474 -15.81 -40.12 -4.74
C ARG A 474 -15.94 -38.64 -4.36
N THR A 475 -15.58 -38.28 -3.14
CA THR A 475 -15.69 -36.90 -2.65
C THR A 475 -14.65 -35.99 -3.32
N VAL A 476 -13.40 -36.42 -3.37
CA VAL A 476 -12.29 -35.63 -3.93
C VAL A 476 -12.37 -35.52 -5.45
N ASP A 477 -12.84 -36.56 -6.13
CA ASP A 477 -13.00 -36.58 -7.59
C ASP A 477 -14.27 -35.88 -8.10
N ALA A 478 -15.19 -35.50 -7.20
CA ALA A 478 -16.45 -34.84 -7.59
C ALA A 478 -16.27 -33.47 -8.25
N GLN A 479 -15.15 -32.78 -8.00
CA GLN A 479 -14.84 -31.50 -8.63
C GLN A 479 -13.84 -31.69 -9.79
N PRO A 480 -14.29 -31.66 -11.06
CA PRO A 480 -13.41 -31.84 -12.21
C PRO A 480 -12.59 -30.59 -12.55
N GLU A 481 -12.99 -29.41 -12.07
CA GLU A 481 -12.30 -28.15 -12.35
C GLU A 481 -11.10 -27.94 -11.42
N SER A 482 -10.14 -27.13 -11.88
CA SER A 482 -8.94 -26.79 -11.13
C SER A 482 -8.92 -25.29 -10.81
N VAL A 483 -8.34 -24.93 -9.66
CA VAL A 483 -8.04 -23.54 -9.23
C VAL A 483 -9.25 -22.61 -9.08
N ILE A 484 -9.94 -22.29 -10.17
CA ILE A 484 -11.16 -21.48 -10.18
C ILE A 484 -12.34 -22.35 -10.58
N VAL A 485 -13.38 -22.41 -9.75
CA VAL A 485 -14.52 -23.32 -9.92
C VAL A 485 -15.85 -22.57 -9.78
N PRO A 486 -16.98 -23.12 -10.28
CA PRO A 486 -18.28 -22.49 -10.09
C PRO A 486 -18.70 -22.51 -8.61
N SER A 487 -19.47 -21.50 -8.22
CA SER A 487 -20.03 -21.29 -6.88
C SER A 487 -21.47 -20.79 -6.98
N THR A 488 -22.31 -21.22 -6.05
CA THR A 488 -23.72 -20.81 -6.00
C THR A 488 -23.98 -19.60 -5.11
N TRP A 489 -22.93 -19.03 -4.50
CA TRP A 489 -23.07 -17.91 -3.56
C TRP A 489 -23.50 -16.62 -4.28
N ALA A 490 -24.58 -16.00 -3.79
CA ALA A 490 -25.02 -14.67 -4.18
C ALA A 490 -24.89 -13.70 -3.01
N ALA A 491 -24.63 -12.42 -3.31
CA ALA A 491 -24.79 -11.37 -2.33
C ALA A 491 -26.27 -11.31 -1.90
N PRO A 492 -26.59 -11.15 -0.60
CA PRO A 492 -27.95 -10.76 -0.22
C PRO A 492 -28.24 -9.36 -0.80
N PRO A 493 -29.50 -9.05 -1.16
CA PRO A 493 -29.87 -7.72 -1.65
C PRO A 493 -29.39 -6.66 -0.66
N GLU A 494 -28.83 -5.55 -1.16
CA GLU A 494 -28.50 -4.41 -0.31
C GLU A 494 -29.78 -3.96 0.39
N ASP A 495 -29.79 -3.97 1.73
CA ASP A 495 -30.86 -3.32 2.48
C ASP A 495 -30.80 -1.84 2.10
N GLY A 496 -31.73 -1.43 1.25
CA GLY A 496 -31.91 -0.04 0.87
C GLY A 496 -32.05 0.77 2.16
N ILE A 497 -31.11 1.69 2.36
CA ILE A 497 -31.33 2.81 3.26
C ILE A 497 -32.55 3.54 2.69
N ILE A 498 -33.72 3.25 3.27
CA ILE A 498 -34.89 4.12 3.16
C ILE A 498 -34.57 5.32 4.07
N GLU A 499 -33.81 6.27 3.53
CA GLU A 499 -33.87 7.63 4.03
C GLU A 499 -35.16 8.27 3.50
N GLY A 500 -36.05 8.61 4.43
CA GLY A 500 -37.05 9.66 4.25
C GLY A 500 -38.35 9.27 3.54
N ALA A 501 -39.32 8.80 4.31
CA ALA A 501 -40.72 9.11 4.05
C ALA A 501 -41.40 9.54 5.35
N HIS A 502 -41.84 10.80 5.33
CA HIS A 502 -42.60 11.52 6.35
C HIS A 502 -43.61 10.70 7.15
N ALA A 503 -43.74 11.02 8.45
CA ALA A 503 -45.01 10.99 9.15
C ALA A 503 -45.03 11.97 10.33
N ALA A 504 -45.93 12.95 10.18
CA ALA A 504 -46.55 13.89 11.15
C ALA A 504 -45.66 14.78 12.01
#